data_AF-A0A220MHF6-F1
#
_entry.id   AF-A0A220MHF6-F1
#
_cell.length_a   1.000
_cell.length_b   1.000
_cell.length_c   1.000
_cell.angle_alpha   90.00
_cell.angle_beta   90.00
_cell.angle_gamma   90.00
#
_symmetry.space_group_name_H-M   'P 1'
#
loop_
_entity.id
_entity.type
_entity.pdbx_description
1 polymer ?
#
loop_
_entity_poly.entity_id
_entity_poly.type
_entity_poly.pdbx_seq_one_letter_code
_entity_poly.pdbx_strand_id
1 'polypeptide(L)'
;MVKTSTYSLQVQEGHLFTITLVANPSTGYQWDLSNPVDARFLSLHTNHFVPPSSPARIGQEGHQVMSFQALRRGMTSISLKDCRPWDSGECGEFVFYVVTVL
;
A
#
# COMPACT_ATOMS: atom_id res chain seq x y z
N MET A 1 -6.25 13.91 14.09
CA MET A 1 -5.15 14.35 13.20
C MET A 1 -4.82 13.18 12.31
N VAL A 2 -4.94 13.34 11.00
CA VAL A 2 -4.65 12.29 10.02
C VAL A 2 -3.17 11.94 10.08
N LYS A 3 -2.83 10.65 10.19
CA LYS A 3 -1.42 10.22 10.22
C LYS A 3 -0.87 10.23 8.80
N THR A 4 0.32 10.80 8.60
CA THR A 4 0.99 10.86 7.30
C THR A 4 2.42 10.40 7.43
N SER A 5 2.89 9.53 6.53
CA SER A 5 4.27 9.04 6.50
C SER A 5 4.82 9.02 5.08
N THR A 6 6.14 9.20 4.94
CA THR A 6 6.83 9.14 3.65
C THR A 6 8.06 8.25 3.76
N TYR A 7 8.25 7.38 2.77
CA TYR A 7 9.34 6.43 2.68
C TYR A 7 10.01 6.51 1.31
N SER A 8 11.28 6.11 1.23
CA SER A 8 12.01 5.98 -0.03
C SER A 8 12.36 4.52 -0.28
N LEU A 9 12.14 4.06 -1.51
CA LEU A 9 12.45 2.69 -1.94
C LEU A 9 13.35 2.74 -3.18
N GLN A 10 14.33 1.84 -3.21
CA GLN A 10 15.12 1.54 -4.40
C GLN A 10 14.78 0.12 -4.85
N VAL A 11 14.38 -0.02 -6.10
CA VAL A 11 13.93 -1.29 -6.69
C VAL A 11 14.62 -1.49 -8.04
N GLN A 12 14.75 -2.74 -8.47
CA GLN A 12 15.37 -3.05 -9.76
C GLN A 12 14.33 -3.10 -10.86
N GLU A 13 14.62 -2.50 -12.03
CA GLU A 13 13.80 -2.68 -13.23
C GLU A 13 13.54 -4.18 -13.50
N GLY A 14 12.33 -4.51 -13.95
CA GLY A 14 11.93 -5.89 -14.26
C GLY A 14 11.58 -6.75 -13.04
N HIS A 15 11.77 -6.26 -11.80
CA HIS A 15 11.47 -7.03 -10.59
C HIS A 15 10.14 -6.63 -9.95
N LEU A 16 9.54 -7.61 -9.25
CA LEU A 16 8.46 -7.35 -8.31
C LEU A 16 9.04 -6.83 -6.98
N PHE A 17 8.34 -5.89 -6.35
CA PHE A 17 8.57 -5.49 -4.96
C PHE A 17 7.23 -5.39 -4.24
N THR A 18 7.26 -5.50 -2.91
CA THR A 18 6.05 -5.49 -2.09
C THR A 18 6.05 -4.32 -1.10
N ILE A 19 4.87 -3.78 -0.86
CA ILE A 19 4.56 -2.88 0.24
C ILE A 19 3.61 -3.64 1.17
N THR A 20 3.99 -3.70 2.45
CA THR A 20 3.23 -4.37 3.50
C THR A 20 2.84 -3.33 4.54
N LEU A 21 1.54 -3.11 4.70
CA LEU A 21 0.98 -2.17 5.68
C LEU A 21 0.12 -2.92 6.68
N VAL A 22 0.13 -2.48 7.94
CA VAL A 22 -0.78 -3.01 8.96
C VAL A 22 -2.21 -2.70 8.54
N ALA A 23 -3.10 -3.68 8.62
CA ALA A 23 -4.49 -3.54 8.20
C ALA A 23 -5.43 -4.31 9.13
N ASN A 24 -6.61 -3.76 9.37
CA ASN A 24 -7.66 -4.43 10.13
C ASN A 24 -9.01 -4.33 9.41
N PRO A 25 -9.30 -5.26 8.47
CA PRO A 25 -10.54 -5.24 7.69
C PRO A 25 -11.82 -5.28 8.54
N SER A 26 -11.76 -5.78 9.79
CA SER A 26 -12.92 -5.81 10.69
C SER A 26 -13.43 -4.43 11.10
N THR A 27 -12.61 -3.39 10.94
CA THR A 27 -12.97 -1.99 11.21
C THR A 27 -13.59 -1.29 10.00
N GLY A 28 -13.60 -1.94 8.84
CA GLY A 28 -14.01 -1.41 7.55
C GLY A 28 -12.96 -0.54 6.84
N TYR A 29 -11.84 -0.24 7.50
CA TYR A 29 -10.71 0.45 6.87
C TYR A 29 -9.93 -0.51 5.96
N GLN A 30 -9.49 0.00 4.81
CA GLN A 30 -8.59 -0.68 3.91
C GLN A 30 -7.64 0.30 3.23
N TRP A 31 -6.46 -0.20 2.85
CA TRP A 31 -5.50 0.56 2.07
C TRP A 31 -5.88 0.54 0.60
N ASP A 32 -5.99 1.71 0.01
CA ASP A 32 -6.20 1.89 -1.42
C ASP A 32 -5.15 2.83 -2.01
N LEU A 33 -4.94 2.73 -3.31
CA LEU A 33 -4.23 3.75 -4.08
C LEU A 33 -5.03 5.05 -4.00
N SER A 34 -4.41 6.10 -3.45
CA SER A 34 -4.98 7.45 -3.43
C SER A 34 -5.16 7.98 -4.85
N ASN A 35 -4.23 7.62 -5.74
CA ASN A 35 -4.25 7.89 -7.17
C ASN A 35 -3.65 6.67 -7.90
N PRO A 36 -4.01 6.42 -9.17
CA PRO A 36 -3.35 5.41 -9.98
C PRO A 36 -1.82 5.61 -9.99
N VAL A 37 -1.07 4.52 -9.95
CA VAL A 37 0.40 4.58 -10.14
C VAL A 37 0.73 5.05 -11.56
N ASP A 38 1.89 5.67 -11.73
CA ASP A 38 2.37 6.01 -13.07
C ASP A 38 2.76 4.73 -13.84
N ALA A 39 1.88 4.33 -14.76
CA ALA A 39 2.01 3.14 -15.59
C ALA A 39 3.26 3.11 -16.47
N ARG A 40 3.99 4.23 -16.61
CA ARG A 40 5.28 4.26 -17.30
C ARG A 40 6.39 3.61 -16.47
N PHE A 41 6.26 3.61 -15.15
CA PHE A 41 7.30 3.16 -14.21
C PHE A 41 6.88 1.94 -13.39
N LEU A 42 5.59 1.82 -13.06
CA LEU A 42 5.07 0.78 -12.16
C LEU A 42 3.75 0.20 -12.67
N SER A 43 3.51 -1.08 -12.38
CA SER A 43 2.18 -1.70 -12.46
C SER A 43 1.84 -2.36 -11.13
N LEU A 44 0.63 -2.14 -10.62
CA LEU A 44 0.13 -2.95 -9.51
C LEU A 44 -0.11 -4.39 -10.03
N HIS A 45 0.47 -5.37 -9.35
CA HIS A 45 0.42 -6.79 -9.73
C HIS A 45 -0.58 -7.56 -8.87
N THR A 46 -0.50 -7.42 -7.54
CA THR A 46 -1.46 -8.03 -6.60
C THR A 46 -1.76 -7.09 -5.44
N ASN A 47 -2.95 -7.22 -4.86
CA ASN A 47 -3.37 -6.55 -3.64
C ASN A 47 -4.24 -7.54 -2.84
N HIS A 48 -3.79 -7.93 -1.64
CA HIS A 48 -4.50 -8.90 -0.82
C HIS A 48 -4.25 -8.67 0.67
N PHE A 49 -5.19 -9.13 1.50
CA PHE A 49 -5.05 -9.15 2.95
C PHE A 49 -4.43 -10.48 3.40
N VAL A 50 -3.45 -10.39 4.29
CA VAL A 50 -2.81 -11.51 4.99
C VAL A 50 -3.27 -11.45 6.45
N PRO A 51 -4.03 -12.44 6.94
CA PRO A 51 -4.48 -12.48 8.32
C PRO A 51 -3.31 -12.70 9.30
N PRO A 52 -3.47 -12.31 10.57
CA PRO A 52 -2.47 -12.63 11.61
C PRO A 52 -2.28 -14.14 11.77
N SER A 53 -1.06 -14.52 12.18
CA SER A 53 -0.69 -15.90 12.48
C SER A 53 -1.56 -16.52 13.58
N SER A 54 -1.83 -17.82 13.47
CA SER A 54 -2.60 -18.57 14.48
C SER A 54 -1.77 -18.88 15.73
N PRO A 55 -2.36 -18.82 16.95
CA PRO A 55 -3.74 -18.46 17.24
C PRO A 55 -3.96 -16.95 17.20
N ALA A 56 -4.91 -16.51 16.37
CA ALA A 56 -5.30 -15.11 16.25
C ALA A 56 -6.49 -14.78 17.17
N ARG A 57 -6.51 -13.57 17.72
CA ARG A 57 -7.66 -13.04 18.45
C ARG A 57 -8.68 -12.43 17.49
N ILE A 58 -9.95 -12.45 17.85
CA ILE A 58 -11.00 -11.73 17.10
C ILE A 58 -10.63 -10.25 17.06
N GLY A 59 -10.61 -9.68 15.85
CA GLY A 59 -10.25 -8.28 15.62
C GLY A 59 -8.75 -7.98 15.64
N GLN A 60 -7.88 -8.99 15.77
CA GLN A 60 -6.44 -8.80 15.64
C GLN A 60 -6.10 -8.33 14.22
N GLU A 61 -5.25 -7.30 14.14
CA GLU A 61 -4.76 -6.76 12.88
C GLU A 61 -3.90 -7.79 12.13
N GLY A 62 -3.98 -7.74 10.80
CA GLY A 62 -3.08 -8.43 9.89
C GLY A 62 -2.34 -7.41 9.04
N HIS A 63 -2.09 -7.78 7.79
CA HIS A 63 -1.41 -6.91 6.85
C HIS A 63 -2.12 -6.87 5.50
N GLN A 64 -2.12 -5.70 4.87
CA GLN A 64 -2.42 -5.59 3.44
C GLN A 64 -1.09 -5.58 2.68
N VAL A 65 -0.98 -6.49 1.71
CA VAL A 65 0.21 -6.71 0.91
C VAL A 65 -0.09 -6.36 -0.54
N MET A 66 0.61 -5.35 -1.04
CA MET A 66 0.53 -4.90 -2.42
C MET A 66 1.84 -5.18 -3.14
N SER A 67 1.78 -5.94 -4.24
CA SER A 67 2.95 -6.21 -5.09
C SER A 67 2.93 -5.33 -6.32
N PHE A 68 4.06 -4.72 -6.66
CA PHE A 68 4.22 -3.86 -7.82
C PHE A 68 5.32 -4.39 -8.71
N GLN A 69 5.10 -4.35 -10.02
CA GLN A 69 6.11 -4.61 -11.04
C GLN A 69 6.83 -3.29 -11.38
N ALA A 70 8.15 -3.28 -11.23
CA ALA A 70 8.99 -2.19 -11.73
C ALA A 70 9.18 -2.35 -13.25
N LEU A 71 8.74 -1.35 -14.02
CA LEU A 71 8.66 -1.43 -15.48
C LEU A 71 9.80 -0.71 -16.18
N ARG A 72 10.20 0.46 -15.66
CA ARG A 72 11.16 1.33 -16.33
C ARG A 72 12.00 2.09 -15.31
N ARG A 73 13.29 2.25 -15.59
CA ARG A 73 14.21 3.09 -14.80
C ARG A 73 13.74 4.53 -14.68
N GLY A 74 13.92 5.12 -13.51
CA GLY A 74 13.55 6.50 -13.20
C GLY A 74 13.03 6.65 -11.77
N MET A 75 12.37 7.77 -11.50
CA MET A 75 11.78 8.05 -10.19
C MET A 75 10.28 8.29 -10.35
N THR A 76 9.51 7.69 -9.45
CA THR A 76 8.04 7.80 -9.41
C THR A 76 7.57 7.77 -7.95
N SER A 77 6.26 7.80 -7.72
CA SER A 77 5.69 7.67 -6.39
C SER A 77 4.46 6.77 -6.34
N ILE A 78 4.21 6.22 -5.15
CA ILE A 78 2.99 5.50 -4.79
C ILE A 78 2.37 6.27 -3.63
N SER A 79 1.08 6.60 -3.74
CA SER A 79 0.30 7.24 -2.68
C SER A 79 -0.79 6.30 -2.22
N LEU A 80 -0.81 5.97 -0.94
CA LEU A 80 -1.77 5.05 -0.33
C LEU A 80 -2.58 5.78 0.74
N LYS A 81 -3.85 5.42 0.87
CA LYS A 81 -4.78 5.94 1.87
C LYS A 81 -5.49 4.80 2.57
N ASP A 82 -5.62 4.89 3.89
CA ASP A 82 -6.39 3.96 4.70
C ASP A 82 -7.76 4.57 5.04
N CYS A 83 -8.80 4.10 4.36
CA CYS A 83 -10.15 4.68 4.44
C CYS A 83 -11.22 3.59 4.43
N ARG A 84 -12.44 3.97 4.82
CA ARG A 84 -13.66 3.20 4.55
C ARG A 84 -14.23 3.64 3.21
N PRO A 85 -14.30 2.79 2.16
CA PRO A 85 -14.70 3.24 0.82
C PRO A 85 -16.13 3.77 0.72
N TRP A 86 -17.01 3.36 1.63
CA TRP A 86 -18.41 3.82 1.70
C TRP A 86 -18.60 5.07 2.56
N ASP A 87 -17.57 5.51 3.27
CA ASP A 87 -17.62 6.64 4.18
C ASP A 87 -17.01 7.87 3.49
N SER A 88 -17.76 8.97 3.46
CA SER A 88 -17.25 10.26 2.99
C SER A 88 -16.49 11.02 4.09
N GLY A 89 -16.33 10.43 5.27
CA GLY A 89 -15.52 10.95 6.36
C GLY A 89 -14.01 10.94 6.06
N GLU A 90 -13.24 11.39 7.04
CA GLU A 90 -11.78 11.47 6.91
C GLU A 90 -11.12 10.08 6.94
N CYS A 91 -10.16 9.88 6.04
CA CYS A 91 -9.25 8.74 6.07
C CYS A 91 -8.37 8.77 7.33
N GLY A 92 -8.00 7.59 7.83
CA GLY A 92 -7.19 7.46 9.05
C GLY A 92 -5.72 7.78 8.83
N GLU A 93 -5.16 7.29 7.72
CA GLU A 93 -3.73 7.38 7.42
C GLU A 93 -3.45 7.56 5.92
N PHE A 94 -2.39 8.29 5.61
CA PHE A 94 -1.80 8.37 4.26
C PHE A 94 -0.32 7.96 4.31
N VAL A 95 0.10 7.15 3.34
CA VAL A 95 1.49 6.73 3.18
C VAL A 95 1.96 7.02 1.76
N PHE A 96 3.10 7.68 1.66
CA PHE A 96 3.74 8.01 0.40
C PHE A 96 5.07 7.26 0.26
N TYR A 97 5.27 6.62 -0.89
CA TYR A 97 6.55 6.01 -1.26
C TYR A 97 7.14 6.76 -2.44
N VAL A 98 8.34 7.30 -2.28
CA VAL A 98 9.19 7.73 -3.40
C VAL A 98 9.95 6.50 -3.87
N VAL A 99 9.72 6.09 -5.12
CA VAL A 99 10.29 4.87 -5.68
C VAL A 99 11.30 5.24 -6.75
N THR A 100 12.55 4.85 -6.54
CA THR A 100 13.61 4.91 -7.55
C THR A 100 13.77 3.53 -8.16
N VAL A 101 13.47 3.41 -9.45
CA VAL A 101 13.71 2.22 -10.25
C VAL A 101 15.10 2.32 -10.86
N LEU A 102 15.99 1.41 -10.45
CA LEU A 102 17.39 1.29 -10.86
C LEU A 102 17.57 0.43 -12.12
#